data_AF-A0A349W499-F1
#
_entry.id   AF-A0A349W499-F1
#
_cell.length_a   1.000
_cell.length_b   1.000
_cell.length_c   1.000
_cell.angle_alpha   90.00
_cell.angle_beta   90.00
_cell.angle_gamma   90.00
#
_symmetry.space_group_name_H-M   'P 1'
#
loop_
_entity.id
_entity.type
_entity.pdbx_description
1 polymer ?
#
loop_
_entity_poly.entity_id
_entity_poly.type
_entity_poly.pdbx_seq_one_letter_code
_entity_poly.pdbx_strand_id
1 'polypeptide(L)'
;MSFIKDVCYEQSKVNRIRNINWITIIPNLIKDQGCFITVGAGHLSGEKGLIWLLRATGYSLIVIDFIYGLGLHLLVSFIAVLMKI
;
A
#
# COMPACT_ATOMS: atom_id res chain seq x y z
N MET A 1 21.34 1.17 -20.03
CA MET A 1 20.61 2.02 -19.06
C MET A 1 19.19 2.40 -19.52
N SER A 2 18.87 2.41 -20.83
CA SER A 2 17.53 2.70 -21.36
C SER A 2 16.49 1.62 -21.03
N PHE A 3 16.83 0.35 -21.29
CA PHE A 3 15.92 -0.79 -21.06
C PHE A 3 15.36 -0.88 -19.62
N ILE A 4 16.20 -0.66 -18.60
CA ILE A 4 15.77 -0.65 -17.20
C ILE A 4 14.74 0.46 -16.93
N LYS A 5 14.91 1.64 -17.54
CA LYS A 5 13.97 2.75 -17.38
C LYS A 5 12.62 2.44 -18.02
N ASP A 6 12.60 1.78 -19.17
CA ASP A 6 11.37 1.40 -19.86
C ASP A 6 10.57 0.36 -19.06
N VAL A 7 11.25 -0.64 -18.50
CA VAL A 7 10.62 -1.64 -17.62
C VAL A 7 10.07 -0.98 -16.34
N CYS A 8 10.85 -0.10 -15.69
CA CYS A 8 10.37 0.62 -14.51
C CYS A 8 9.18 1.54 -14.84
N TYR A 9 9.18 2.18 -16.00
CA TYR A 9 8.09 3.05 -16.44
C TYR A 9 6.81 2.25 -16.69
N GLU A 10 6.88 1.15 -17.43
CA GLU A 10 5.72 0.28 -17.67
C GLU A 10 5.20 -0.36 -16.39
N GLN A 11 6.09 -0.81 -15.49
CA GLN A 11 5.69 -1.31 -14.18
C GLN A 11 4.98 -0.23 -13.35
N SER A 12 5.48 1.01 -13.37
CA SER A 12 4.82 2.13 -12.69
C SER A 12 3.43 2.38 -13.26
N LYS A 13 3.25 2.26 -14.58
CA LYS A 13 1.98 2.47 -15.26
C LYS A 13 0.98 1.39 -14.90
N VAL A 14 1.40 0.12 -14.91
CA VAL A 14 0.57 -1.02 -14.50
C VAL A 14 0.15 -0.88 -13.04
N ASN A 15 1.07 -0.53 -12.14
CA ASN A 15 0.75 -0.35 -10.72
C ASN A 15 -0.27 0.77 -10.49
N ARG A 16 -0.16 1.88 -11.23
CA ARG A 16 -1.12 2.99 -11.14
C ARG A 16 -2.53 2.57 -11.51
N ILE A 17 -2.69 1.81 -12.60
CA ILE A 17 -4.01 1.31 -13.04
C ILE A 17 -4.57 0.35 -11.98
N ARG A 18 -3.74 -0.56 -11.46
CA ARG A 18 -4.16 -1.51 -10.40
C ARG A 18 -4.59 -0.80 -9.12
N ASN A 19 -3.86 0.24 -8.71
CA ASN A 19 -4.20 1.02 -7.50
C ASN A 19 -5.55 1.73 -7.63
N ILE A 20 -5.85 2.30 -8.80
CA ILE A 20 -7.15 2.92 -9.08
C ILE A 20 -8.26 1.87 -9.02
N ASN A 21 -8.03 0.66 -9.53
CA ASN A 21 -9.03 -0.40 -9.44
C ASN A 21 -9.19 -0.91 -8.00
N TRP A 22 -8.11 -1.00 -7.23
CA TRP A 22 -8.17 -1.46 -5.85
C TRP A 22 -8.89 -0.48 -4.93
N ILE A 23 -8.80 0.83 -5.17
CA ILE A 23 -9.49 1.81 -4.32
C ILE A 23 -11.02 1.69 -4.38
N THR A 24 -11.58 1.13 -5.45
CA THR A 24 -13.03 0.91 -5.56
C THR A 24 -13.49 -0.35 -4.81
N ILE A 25 -12.58 -1.29 -4.54
CA ILE A 25 -12.88 -2.59 -3.95
C ILE A 25 -12.56 -2.60 -2.44
N ILE A 26 -11.42 -2.04 -2.04
CA ILE A 26 -10.92 -2.04 -0.67
C ILE A 26 -11.95 -1.55 0.35
N PRO A 27 -12.68 -0.44 0.14
CA PRO A 27 -13.69 0.06 1.08
C PRO A 27 -14.74 -0.98 1.50
N ASN A 28 -15.18 -1.80 0.55
CA ASN A 28 -16.18 -2.84 0.82
C ASN A 28 -15.55 -4.00 1.61
N LEU A 29 -14.32 -4.40 1.27
CA LEU A 29 -13.62 -5.48 1.96
C LEU A 29 -13.38 -5.15 3.44
N ILE A 30 -12.93 -3.93 3.72
CA ILE A 30 -12.54 -3.52 5.09
C ILE A 30 -13.73 -3.10 5.96
N LYS A 31 -14.91 -2.87 5.37
CA LYS A 31 -16.11 -2.48 6.11
C LYS A 31 -16.67 -3.66 6.91
N ASP A 32 -16.67 -4.84 6.30
CA ASP A 32 -17.37 -6.01 6.83
C ASP A 32 -16.50 -6.78 7.85
N GLN A 33 -15.18 -6.78 7.67
CA GLN A 33 -14.23 -7.42 8.58
C GLN A 33 -12.86 -6.76 8.55
N GLY A 34 -12.10 -6.93 9.64
CA GLY A 34 -10.70 -6.54 9.68
C GLY A 34 -9.91 -7.31 8.61
N CYS A 35 -9.41 -6.59 7.61
CA CYS A 35 -8.65 -7.18 6.50
C CYS A 35 -7.17 -6.81 6.61
N PHE A 36 -6.31 -7.81 6.44
CA PHE A 36 -4.88 -7.61 6.27
C PHE A 36 -4.54 -7.60 4.77
N ILE A 37 -4.05 -6.46 4.27
CA ILE A 37 -3.77 -6.25 2.84
C ILE A 37 -2.26 -6.09 2.65
N THR A 38 -1.65 -7.02 1.92
CA THR A 38 -0.21 -6.98 1.58
C THR A 38 0.00 -6.48 0.16
N VAL A 39 0.95 -5.56 -0.01
CA VAL A 39 1.25 -4.96 -1.32
C VAL A 39 2.76 -4.78 -1.47
N GLY A 40 3.27 -4.86 -2.69
CA GLY A 40 4.67 -4.49 -2.97
C GLY A 40 4.90 -2.98 -2.82
N ALA A 41 6.12 -2.57 -2.42
CA ALA A 41 6.45 -1.16 -2.17
C ALA A 41 6.11 -0.21 -3.33
N GLY A 42 6.21 -0.70 -4.59
CA GLY A 42 5.86 0.07 -5.78
C GLY A 42 4.38 0.46 -5.90
N HIS A 43 3.50 -0.05 -5.04
CA HIS A 43 2.10 0.36 -4.97
C HIS A 43 1.84 1.51 -3.99
N LEU A 44 2.78 1.84 -3.11
CA LEU A 44 2.53 2.73 -1.97
C LEU A 44 2.73 4.22 -2.29
N SER A 45 3.80 4.55 -3.02
CA SER A 45 4.25 5.93 -3.22
C SER A 45 3.60 6.65 -4.41
N GLY A 46 3.61 7.98 -4.37
CA GLY A 46 3.14 8.86 -5.46
C GLY A 46 1.64 9.18 -5.42
N GLU A 47 1.20 10.10 -6.28
CA GLU A 47 -0.20 10.58 -6.32
C GLU A 47 -1.23 9.50 -6.69
N LYS A 48 -0.77 8.44 -7.34
CA LYS A 48 -1.60 7.26 -7.66
C LYS A 48 -1.18 6.05 -6.82
N GLY A 49 -0.38 6.27 -5.77
CA GLY A 49 -0.06 5.28 -4.75
C GLY A 49 -1.25 5.06 -3.82
N LEU A 50 -1.35 3.86 -3.23
CA LEU A 50 -2.46 3.50 -2.35
C LEU A 50 -2.56 4.42 -1.12
N ILE A 51 -1.42 4.84 -0.55
CA ILE A 51 -1.40 5.74 0.62
C ILE A 51 -2.10 7.07 0.28
N TRP A 52 -1.79 7.64 -0.88
CA TRP A 52 -2.39 8.91 -1.31
C TRP A 52 -3.88 8.73 -1.63
N LEU A 53 -4.23 7.69 -2.38
CA LEU A 53 -5.62 7.43 -2.81
C LEU A 53 -6.54 7.12 -1.62
N LEU A 54 -6.06 6.36 -0.62
CA LEU A 54 -6.82 6.09 0.60
C LEU A 54 -7.05 7.36 1.42
N ARG A 55 -6.04 8.21 1.58
CA ARG A 55 -6.22 9.53 2.23
C ARG A 55 -7.21 10.41 1.47
N ALA A 56 -7.11 10.45 0.15
CA ALA A 56 -8.01 11.26 -0.70
C ALA A 56 -9.48 10.79 -0.63
N THR A 57 -9.72 9.52 -0.30
CA THR A 57 -11.07 8.96 -0.09
C THR A 57 -11.56 9.10 1.35
N GLY A 58 -10.81 9.79 2.21
CA GLY A 58 -11.21 10.12 3.58
C GLY A 58 -10.72 9.14 4.65
N TYR A 59 -9.85 8.18 4.31
CA TYR A 59 -9.29 7.26 5.29
C TYR A 59 -8.11 7.89 6.05
N SER A 60 -8.09 7.68 7.36
CA SER A 60 -6.91 7.92 8.19
C SER A 60 -5.97 6.73 8.07
N LEU A 61 -4.69 6.99 7.79
CA LEU A 61 -3.65 5.97 7.71
C LEU A 61 -2.71 6.14 8.91
N ILE A 62 -2.62 5.09 9.73
CA ILE A 62 -1.70 5.00 10.85
C ILE A 62 -0.57 4.05 10.44
N VAL A 63 0.67 4.51 10.62
CA VAL A 63 1.83 3.64 10.48
C VAL A 63 1.93 2.83 11.78
N ILE A 64 1.87 1.52 11.66
CA ILE A 64 2.11 0.62 12.79
C ILE A 64 3.54 0.12 12.66
N ASP A 65 4.43 0.80 13.36
CA ASP A 65 5.77 0.27 13.59
C ASP A 65 5.66 -0.80 14.68
N PHE A 66 5.73 -2.06 14.28
CA PHE A 66 5.93 -3.15 15.24
C PHE A 66 7.32 -2.99 15.82
N ILE A 67 7.43 -2.29 16.95
CA ILE A 67 8.61 -2.31 17.81
C ILE A 67 8.66 -3.71 18.41
N TYR A 68 9.30 -4.65 17.71
CA TYR A 68 9.71 -5.91 18.30
C TYR A 68 10.80 -5.60 19.32
N GLY A 69 10.40 -5.51 20.60
CA GLY A 69 11.34 -5.66 21.70
C GLY A 69 12.06 -7.01 21.56
N LEU A 70 13.38 -6.98 21.71
CA LEU A 70 14.34 -8.09 21.56
C LEU A 70 14.63 -8.57 20.12
N GLY A 71 15.66 -7.96 19.52
CA GLY A 71 16.87 -8.73 19.22
C GLY A 71 16.80 -9.81 18.15
N LEU A 72 16.18 -9.58 17.00
CA LEU A 72 16.66 -10.19 15.75
C LEU A 72 16.23 -9.33 14.55
N HIS A 73 17.16 -8.51 14.08
CA HIS A 73 16.94 -7.55 13.02
C HIS A 73 17.24 -8.21 11.66
N LEU A 74 16.27 -8.91 11.06
CA LEU A 74 16.26 -9.20 9.62
C LEU A 74 14.89 -9.76 9.17
N LEU A 75 14.28 -9.06 8.19
CA LEU A 75 13.15 -9.46 7.32
C LEU A 75 11.77 -9.48 8.02
N VAL A 76 10.74 -8.70 7.70
CA VAL A 76 10.39 -7.85 6.54
C VAL A 76 9.42 -6.77 7.06
N SER A 77 9.66 -5.53 6.70
CA SER A 77 8.82 -4.37 7.06
C SER A 77 7.47 -4.35 6.31
N PHE A 78 6.49 -3.65 6.91
CA PHE A 78 5.21 -3.18 6.35
C PHE A 78 3.97 -4.05 6.57
N ILE A 79 3.39 -3.91 7.78
CA ILE A 79 2.00 -4.25 8.08
C ILE A 79 1.24 -2.93 8.28
N ALA A 80 0.29 -2.62 7.40
CA ALA A 80 -0.63 -1.51 7.58
C ALA A 80 -2.00 -2.08 8.03
N VAL A 81 -2.38 -1.84 9.29
CA VAL A 81 -3.74 -2.12 9.78
C VAL A 81 -4.54 -0.84 9.68
N LEU A 82 -5.61 -0.85 8.89
CA LEU A 82 -6.59 0.21 8.79
C LEU A 82 -7.69 -0.05 9.82
N MET A 83 -7.71 0.72 10.91
CA MET A 83 -8.84 0.76 11.86
C MET A 83 -9.80 1.90 11.50
N LYS A 84 -11.10 1.59 11.50
CA LYS A 84 -12.19 2.56 11.35
C LYS A 84 -12.61 3.03 12.75
N ILE A 85 -12.55 4.34 13.00
CA ILE A 85 -13.31 4.98 14.08
C ILE A 85 -14.67 5.35 13.50
#